data_AF-A0A970MF36-F1
#
_entry.id   AF-A0A970MF36-F1
#
_cell.length_a   1.000
_cell.length_b   1.000
_cell.length_c   1.000
_cell.angle_alpha   90.00
_cell.angle_beta   90.00
_cell.angle_gamma   90.00
#
_symmetry.space_group_name_H-M   'P 1'
#
loop_
_entity.id
_entity.type
_entity.pdbx_description
1 polymer ?
#
loop_
_entity_poly.entity_id
_entity_poly.type
_entity_poly.pdbx_seq_one_letter_code
_entity_poly.pdbx_strand_id
1 'polypeptide(L)'
;MKKNEFLSKLADELKKKNTNDTDDIISEYEQHFAFKMADGFSEEEIAAKLGDPVLLASQFEDTGEYKISRGRKVTTAIGLGIIDFFAGIFLVLLVAWGVIMAAFSICSAGIAVCLVGVINPWSLIPHMPYLPAVVLGISMAALSVLSATGCIYFAAFVRQLMRSYSRFHQKTIAVASGRVALPSLGIYPQIQAKINRRIRTVALFSIVLFTTCLVLGMIISMILSGSLEFWHAWGWFGYEIVN
;
A
#
# COMPACT_ATOMS: atom_id res chain seq x y z
N MET A 1 -25.79 -11.76 20.05
CA MET A 1 -26.32 -10.49 19.48
C MET A 1 -25.87 -10.43 18.03
N LYS A 2 -26.69 -9.87 17.13
CA LYS A 2 -26.30 -9.69 15.71
C LYS A 2 -25.45 -8.43 15.54
N LYS A 3 -24.67 -8.34 14.45
CA LYS A 3 -23.76 -7.21 14.16
C LYS A 3 -24.44 -5.85 14.33
N ASN A 4 -25.61 -5.67 13.71
CA ASN A 4 -26.33 -4.39 13.73
C ASN A 4 -26.82 -4.00 15.13
N GLU A 5 -27.17 -4.99 15.95
CA GLU A 5 -27.64 -4.79 17.33
C GLU A 5 -26.50 -4.40 18.27
N PHE A 6 -25.31 -4.95 18.04
CA PHE A 6 -24.10 -4.60 18.80
C PHE A 6 -23.63 -3.18 18.44
N LEU A 7 -23.56 -2.87 17.14
CA LEU A 7 -23.13 -1.55 16.67
C LEU A 7 -24.13 -0.44 17.04
N SER A 8 -25.44 -0.71 17.00
CA SER A 8 -26.43 0.29 17.41
C SER A 8 -26.36 0.58 18.92
N LYS A 9 -26.21 -0.45 19.75
CA LYS A 9 -26.04 -0.27 21.21
C LYS A 9 -24.73 0.44 21.54
N LEU A 10 -23.64 0.11 20.85
CA LEU A 10 -22.36 0.80 21.00
C LEU A 10 -22.47 2.27 20.59
N ALA A 11 -23.15 2.56 19.47
CA ALA A 11 -23.37 3.92 18.97
C ALA A 11 -24.23 4.76 19.94
N ASP A 12 -25.29 4.18 20.47
CA ASP A 12 -26.19 4.85 21.41
C ASP A 12 -25.47 5.14 22.73
N GLU A 13 -24.67 4.21 23.25
CA GLU A 13 -23.86 4.40 24.46
C GLU A 13 -22.73 5.43 24.24
N LEU A 14 -22.04 5.40 23.09
CA LEU A 14 -20.99 6.37 22.74
C LEU A 14 -21.52 7.80 22.54
N LYS A 15 -22.73 7.94 21.95
CA LYS A 15 -23.44 9.23 21.83
C LYS A 15 -23.90 9.74 23.18
N LYS A 16 -24.43 8.87 24.04
CA LYS A 16 -24.89 9.22 25.39
C LYS A 16 -23.75 9.64 26.30
N LYS A 17 -22.53 9.14 26.04
CA LYS A 17 -21.29 9.48 26.76
C LYS A 17 -20.45 10.59 26.10
N ASN A 18 -20.98 11.27 25.08
CA ASN A 18 -20.41 12.48 24.46
C ASN A 18 -18.98 12.33 23.92
N THR A 19 -18.70 11.20 23.24
CA THR A 19 -17.39 10.96 22.62
C THR A 19 -17.33 11.57 21.21
N ASN A 20 -16.37 12.49 20.97
CA ASN A 20 -16.19 13.16 19.67
C ASN A 20 -15.80 12.21 18.51
N ASP A 21 -15.41 10.96 18.80
CA ASP A 21 -14.92 9.97 17.84
C ASP A 21 -15.93 8.83 17.56
N THR A 22 -17.23 9.05 17.85
CA THR A 22 -18.26 8.00 17.77
C THR A 22 -18.33 7.31 16.39
N ASP A 23 -18.36 8.07 15.31
CA ASP A 23 -18.51 7.52 13.94
C ASP A 23 -17.29 6.71 13.49
N ASP A 24 -16.09 7.13 13.89
CA ASP A 24 -14.83 6.45 13.58
C ASP A 24 -14.74 5.11 14.30
N ILE A 25 -15.13 5.07 15.58
CA ILE A 25 -15.16 3.85 16.40
C ILE A 25 -16.15 2.84 15.81
N ILE A 26 -17.35 3.30 15.44
CA ILE A 26 -18.38 2.44 14.82
C ILE A 26 -17.86 1.86 13.50
N SER A 27 -17.25 2.69 12.65
CA SER A 27 -16.69 2.23 11.37
C SER A 27 -15.60 1.17 11.55
N GLU A 28 -14.79 1.26 12.60
CA GLU A 28 -13.72 0.29 12.89
C GLU A 28 -14.28 -1.06 13.37
N TYR A 29 -15.27 -1.04 14.27
CA TYR A 29 -15.96 -2.27 14.68
C TYR A 29 -16.73 -2.89 13.51
N GLU A 30 -17.33 -2.07 12.64
CA GLU A 30 -18.00 -2.57 11.46
C GLU A 30 -17.03 -3.33 10.53
N GLN A 31 -15.84 -2.78 10.33
CA GLN A 31 -14.79 -3.41 9.55
C GLN A 31 -14.22 -4.65 10.24
N HIS A 32 -14.07 -4.66 11.56
CA HIS A 32 -13.65 -5.83 12.33
C HIS A 32 -14.65 -6.99 12.22
N PHE A 33 -15.95 -6.70 12.30
CA PHE A 33 -17.01 -7.69 12.05
C PHE A 33 -16.94 -8.23 10.62
N ALA A 34 -16.78 -7.36 9.62
CA ALA A 34 -16.67 -7.77 8.22
C ALA A 34 -15.44 -8.65 7.96
N PHE A 35 -14.32 -8.39 8.65
CA PHE A 35 -13.10 -9.18 8.54
C PHE A 35 -13.26 -10.56 9.19
N LYS A 36 -13.78 -10.62 10.41
CA LYS A 36 -13.99 -11.88 11.15
C LYS A 36 -15.06 -12.76 10.49
N MET A 37 -16.09 -12.18 9.89
CA MET A 37 -17.07 -12.93 9.09
C MET A 37 -16.42 -13.54 7.83
N ALA A 38 -15.48 -12.82 7.21
CA ALA A 38 -14.76 -13.34 6.04
C ALA A 38 -13.79 -14.49 6.39
N ASP A 39 -13.33 -14.55 7.64
CA ASP A 39 -12.55 -15.67 8.20
C ASP A 39 -13.43 -16.88 8.60
N GLY A 40 -14.74 -16.80 8.41
CA GLY A 40 -15.69 -17.89 8.65
C GLY A 40 -16.31 -17.93 10.06
N PHE A 41 -16.08 -16.92 10.89
CA PHE A 41 -16.72 -16.79 12.21
C PHE A 41 -18.16 -16.28 12.07
N SER A 42 -19.07 -16.80 12.90
CA SER A 42 -20.44 -16.31 12.96
C SER A 42 -20.51 -14.95 13.66
N GLU A 43 -21.48 -14.11 13.31
CA GLU A 43 -21.66 -12.78 13.94
C GLU A 43 -21.81 -12.88 15.47
N GLU A 44 -22.41 -13.97 15.94
CA GLU A 44 -22.69 -14.24 17.34
C GLU A 44 -21.43 -14.58 18.13
N GLU A 45 -20.50 -15.33 17.54
CA GLU A 45 -19.18 -15.63 18.13
C GLU A 45 -18.31 -14.38 18.21
N ILE A 46 -18.38 -13.50 17.20
CA ILE A 46 -17.63 -12.25 17.16
C ILE A 46 -18.12 -11.33 18.28
N ALA A 47 -19.44 -11.17 18.43
CA ALA A 47 -20.04 -10.40 19.52
C ALA A 47 -19.73 -10.99 20.91
N ALA A 48 -19.78 -12.31 21.07
CA ALA A 48 -19.42 -12.97 22.34
C ALA A 48 -17.94 -12.74 22.71
N LYS A 49 -17.05 -12.68 21.71
CA LYS A 49 -15.61 -12.44 21.91
C LYS A 49 -15.27 -10.98 22.15
N LEU A 50 -16.10 -10.05 21.65
CA LEU A 50 -16.01 -8.62 21.92
C LEU A 50 -16.55 -8.24 23.31
N GLY A 51 -17.45 -9.04 23.88
CA GLY A 51 -17.99 -8.84 25.22
C GLY A 51 -19.18 -7.88 25.24
N ASP A 52 -19.41 -7.24 26.39
CA ASP A 52 -20.58 -6.39 26.61
C ASP A 52 -20.34 -4.96 26.08
N PRO A 53 -21.14 -4.46 25.10
CA PRO A 53 -20.95 -3.14 24.50
C PRO A 53 -21.05 -1.98 25.51
N VAL A 54 -21.74 -2.17 26.64
CA VAL A 54 -21.85 -1.16 27.70
C VAL A 54 -20.53 -1.00 28.47
N LEU A 55 -19.82 -2.11 28.72
CA LEU A 55 -18.51 -2.11 29.36
C LEU A 55 -17.43 -1.55 28.43
N LEU A 56 -17.51 -1.87 27.13
CA LEU A 56 -16.69 -1.22 26.10
C LEU A 56 -16.94 0.29 26.09
N ALA A 57 -18.23 0.67 26.06
CA ALA A 57 -18.79 2.00 26.32
C ALA A 57 -18.06 2.78 27.42
N SER A 58 -18.00 2.15 28.59
CA SER A 58 -17.42 2.72 29.81
C SER A 58 -15.89 2.87 29.80
N GLN A 59 -15.16 2.11 28.97
CA GLN A 59 -13.72 2.32 28.80
C GLN A 59 -13.39 3.63 28.07
N PHE A 60 -14.37 4.20 27.37
CA PHE A 60 -14.29 5.49 26.71
C PHE A 60 -14.92 6.62 27.54
N GLU A 61 -15.40 6.32 28.74
CA GLU A 61 -16.02 7.29 29.64
C GLU A 61 -14.93 8.13 30.31
N ASP A 62 -15.02 9.45 30.12
CA ASP A 62 -14.04 10.46 30.53
C ASP A 62 -13.98 10.56 32.08
N THR A 63 -13.40 9.55 32.72
CA THR A 63 -13.18 9.54 34.16
C THR A 63 -11.84 10.21 34.49
N GLY A 64 -11.90 11.54 34.56
CA GLY A 64 -11.12 12.33 35.51
C GLY A 64 -9.66 12.61 35.13
N GLU A 65 -9.37 13.91 35.01
CA GLU A 65 -8.05 14.53 34.90
C GLU A 65 -6.93 13.83 35.70
N TYR A 66 -6.08 13.04 35.03
CA TYR A 66 -4.80 12.64 35.60
C TYR A 66 -3.82 13.82 35.48
N LYS A 67 -3.61 14.57 36.57
CA LYS A 67 -2.68 15.71 36.63
C LYS A 67 -1.23 15.25 36.44
N ILE A 68 -0.79 15.12 35.19
CA ILE A 68 0.63 14.94 34.86
C ILE A 68 1.36 16.25 35.18
N SER A 69 2.44 16.15 35.96
CA SER A 69 3.24 17.31 36.39
C SER A 69 3.75 18.12 35.19
N ARG A 70 3.71 19.46 35.32
CA ARG A 70 4.03 20.42 34.25
C ARG A 70 5.40 20.17 33.60
N GLY A 71 6.39 19.67 34.36
CA GLY A 71 7.72 19.31 33.84
C GLY A 71 7.73 18.06 32.95
N ARG A 72 6.87 17.07 33.21
CA ARG A 72 6.75 15.85 32.39
C ARG A 72 6.01 16.11 31.08
N LYS A 73 5.09 17.09 31.06
CA LYS A 73 4.44 17.55 29.82
C LYS A 73 5.44 18.18 28.84
N VAL A 74 6.39 18.97 29.33
CA VAL A 74 7.39 19.64 28.48
C VAL A 74 8.38 18.63 27.89
N THR A 75 8.85 17.65 28.67
CA THR A 75 9.75 16.61 28.15
C THR A 75 9.07 15.68 27.15
N THR A 76 7.80 15.31 27.36
CA THR A 76 7.02 14.56 26.37
C THR A 76 6.75 15.37 25.10
N ALA A 77 6.50 16.67 25.20
CA ALA A 77 6.31 17.54 24.04
C ALA A 77 7.60 17.70 23.20
N ILE A 78 8.75 17.88 23.84
CA ILE A 78 10.06 17.97 23.15
C ILE A 78 10.40 16.63 22.48
N GLY A 79 10.20 15.51 23.18
CA GLY A 79 10.42 14.18 22.62
C GLY A 79 9.51 13.87 21.43
N LEU A 80 8.23 14.28 21.51
CA LEU A 80 7.27 14.13 20.43
C LEU A 80 7.69 14.93 19.19
N GLY A 81 8.13 16.18 19.37
CA GLY A 81 8.61 17.01 18.25
C GLY A 81 9.81 16.42 17.51
N ILE A 82 10.75 15.77 18.22
CA ILE A 82 11.87 15.06 17.59
C ILE A 82 11.36 13.86 16.78
N ILE A 83 10.47 13.06 17.37
CA ILE A 83 9.87 11.90 16.68
C ILE A 83 9.09 12.35 15.43
N ASP A 84 8.31 13.44 15.53
CA ASP A 84 7.56 14.03 14.42
C ASP A 84 8.48 14.47 13.27
N PHE A 85 9.63 15.06 13.58
CA PHE A 85 10.59 15.46 12.55
C PHE A 85 11.13 14.24 11.78
N PHE A 86 11.60 13.21 12.49
CA PHE A 86 12.12 11.99 11.85
C PHE A 86 11.03 11.22 11.10
N ALA A 87 9.85 11.07 11.70
CA ALA A 87 8.73 10.39 11.07
C ALA A 87 8.23 11.13 9.83
N GLY A 88 8.17 12.47 9.88
CA GLY A 88 7.81 13.31 8.75
C GLY A 88 8.77 13.13 7.57
N ILE A 89 10.09 13.22 7.80
CA ILE A 89 11.10 13.00 6.76
C ILE A 89 11.01 11.58 6.18
N PHE A 90 10.88 10.58 7.05
CA PHE A 90 10.72 9.19 6.62
C PHE A 90 9.48 8.99 5.74
N LEU A 91 8.37 9.63 6.10
CA LEU A 91 7.12 9.55 5.35
C LEU A 91 7.23 10.24 3.98
N VAL A 92 7.88 11.42 3.93
CA VAL A 92 8.18 12.11 2.67
C VAL A 92 9.05 11.24 1.76
N LEU A 93 10.09 10.59 2.31
CA LEU A 93 10.94 9.68 1.55
C LEU A 93 10.15 8.50 0.98
N LEU A 94 9.25 7.90 1.78
CA LEU A 94 8.37 6.83 1.30
C LEU A 94 7.46 7.31 0.18
N VAL A 95 6.83 8.48 0.31
CA VAL A 95 5.98 9.03 -0.75
C VAL A 95 6.79 9.29 -2.03
N ALA A 96 7.99 9.86 -1.91
CA ALA A 96 8.90 10.09 -3.04
C ALA A 96 9.25 8.77 -3.74
N TRP A 97 9.56 7.71 -2.98
CA TRP A 97 9.78 6.38 -3.53
C TRP A 97 8.56 5.84 -4.29
N GLY A 98 7.35 6.05 -3.75
CA GLY A 98 6.11 5.69 -4.44
C GLY A 98 5.92 6.40 -5.78
N VAL A 99 6.30 7.68 -5.86
CA VAL A 99 6.26 8.46 -7.12
C VAL A 99 7.26 7.91 -8.13
N ILE A 100 8.47 7.54 -7.70
CA ILE A 100 9.50 6.93 -8.57
C ILE A 100 8.99 5.61 -9.15
N MET A 101 8.38 4.75 -8.34
CA MET A 101 7.79 3.48 -8.79
C MET A 101 6.68 3.70 -9.82
N ALA A 102 5.83 4.71 -9.60
CA ALA A 102 4.77 5.08 -10.55
C ALA A 102 5.34 5.60 -11.87
N ALA A 103 6.36 6.47 -11.82
CA ALA A 103 7.05 6.96 -13.01
C ALA A 103 7.71 5.81 -13.79
N PHE A 104 8.37 4.87 -13.10
CA PHE A 104 8.94 3.67 -13.72
C PHE A 104 7.88 2.81 -14.42
N SER A 105 6.70 2.65 -13.82
CA SER A 105 5.57 1.94 -14.45
C SER A 105 5.10 2.64 -15.73
N ILE A 106 5.03 3.98 -15.74
CA ILE A 106 4.63 4.75 -16.93
C ILE A 106 5.71 4.67 -18.03
N CYS A 107 6.99 4.81 -17.67
CA CYS A 107 8.09 4.69 -18.62
C CYS A 107 8.14 3.30 -19.26
N SER A 108 7.96 2.23 -18.48
CA SER A 108 7.92 0.86 -19.02
C SER A 108 6.73 0.64 -19.95
N ALA A 109 5.55 1.22 -19.66
CA ALA A 109 4.42 1.22 -20.60
C ALA A 109 4.74 1.97 -21.89
N GLY A 110 5.42 3.13 -21.79
CA GLY A 110 5.86 3.90 -22.95
C GLY A 110 6.80 3.08 -23.85
N ILE A 111 7.81 2.42 -23.26
CA ILE A 111 8.75 1.56 -23.98
C ILE A 111 7.99 0.40 -24.66
N ALA A 112 7.02 -0.22 -23.97
CA ALA A 112 6.21 -1.29 -24.52
C ALA A 112 5.46 -0.85 -25.79
N VAL A 113 4.81 0.33 -25.75
CA VAL A 113 4.10 0.89 -26.90
C VAL A 113 5.06 1.21 -28.05
N CYS A 114 6.24 1.77 -27.74
CA CYS A 114 7.23 2.10 -28.76
C CYS A 114 7.78 0.84 -29.46
N LEU A 115 8.06 -0.22 -28.70
CA LEU A 115 8.56 -1.50 -29.23
C LEU A 115 7.52 -2.23 -30.08
N VAL A 116 6.26 -2.27 -29.64
CA VAL A 116 5.18 -2.95 -30.39
C VAL A 116 4.72 -2.12 -31.60
N GLY A 117 4.62 -0.80 -31.45
CA GLY A 117 4.15 0.10 -32.49
C GLY A 117 5.19 0.51 -33.52
N VAL A 118 6.46 0.10 -33.37
CA VAL A 118 7.60 0.55 -34.19
C VAL A 118 7.69 2.09 -34.22
N ILE A 119 7.33 2.72 -33.09
CA ILE A 119 7.35 4.17 -32.94
C ILE A 119 8.69 4.51 -32.31
N ASN A 120 9.53 5.27 -33.01
CA ASN A 120 10.85 5.64 -32.51
C ASN A 120 10.94 7.16 -32.29
N PRO A 121 10.38 7.68 -31.19
CA PRO A 121 10.50 9.09 -30.87
C PRO A 121 11.96 9.41 -30.57
N TRP A 122 12.54 10.37 -31.31
CA TRP A 122 13.93 10.83 -31.17
C TRP A 122 15.03 9.78 -31.40
N SER A 123 14.75 8.71 -32.16
CA SER A 123 15.74 7.64 -32.43
C SER A 123 16.32 6.98 -31.17
N LEU A 124 15.58 6.97 -30.06
CA LEU A 124 16.01 6.35 -28.80
C LEU A 124 16.13 4.83 -28.90
N ILE A 125 15.32 4.18 -29.74
CA ILE A 125 15.30 2.73 -29.86
C ILE A 125 16.26 2.31 -30.97
N PRO A 126 17.32 1.54 -30.65
CA PRO A 126 18.21 0.99 -31.66
C PRO A 126 17.47 0.09 -32.65
N HIS A 127 17.97 0.01 -33.88
CA HIS A 127 17.36 -0.86 -34.88
C HIS A 127 17.40 -2.32 -34.42
N MET A 128 16.25 -3.00 -34.48
CA MET A 128 16.13 -4.42 -34.20
C MET A 128 15.02 -5.04 -35.05
N PRO A 129 15.06 -6.35 -35.32
CA PRO A 129 14.00 -7.04 -36.05
C PRO A 129 12.65 -6.96 -35.31
N TYR A 130 11.55 -6.99 -36.06
CA TYR A 130 10.21 -6.77 -35.51
C TYR A 130 9.78 -7.85 -34.49
N LEU A 131 10.08 -9.12 -34.75
CA LEU A 131 9.70 -10.22 -33.86
C LEU A 131 10.25 -10.07 -32.42
N PRO A 132 11.57 -9.91 -32.19
CA PRO A 132 12.11 -9.70 -30.86
C PRO A 132 11.63 -8.37 -30.25
N ALA A 133 11.44 -7.32 -31.05
CA ALA A 133 10.88 -6.05 -30.57
C ALA A 133 9.49 -6.23 -29.94
N VAL A 134 8.58 -6.92 -30.62
CA VAL A 134 7.21 -7.16 -30.12
C VAL A 134 7.23 -8.01 -28.85
N VAL A 135 8.02 -9.08 -28.82
CA VAL A 135 8.10 -9.97 -27.64
C VAL A 135 8.69 -9.23 -26.43
N LEU A 136 9.73 -8.42 -26.64
CA LEU A 136 10.29 -7.56 -25.58
C LEU A 136 9.30 -6.47 -25.16
N GLY A 137 8.53 -5.90 -26.10
CA GLY A 137 7.47 -4.94 -25.81
C GLY A 137 6.37 -5.52 -24.93
N ILE A 138 5.92 -6.75 -25.21
CA ILE A 138 4.96 -7.47 -24.36
C ILE A 138 5.54 -7.70 -22.96
N SER A 139 6.83 -8.02 -22.85
CA SER A 139 7.48 -8.16 -21.54
C SER A 139 7.50 -6.82 -20.77
N MET A 140 7.81 -5.70 -21.43
CA MET A 140 7.77 -4.37 -20.82
C MET A 140 6.35 -3.96 -20.41
N ALA A 141 5.33 -4.34 -21.18
CA ALA A 141 3.93 -4.13 -20.78
C ALA A 141 3.58 -4.92 -19.52
N ALA A 142 3.99 -6.18 -19.44
CA ALA A 142 3.79 -7.02 -18.26
C ALA A 142 4.53 -6.46 -17.03
N LEU A 143 5.75 -5.92 -17.21
CA LEU A 143 6.52 -5.25 -16.17
C LEU A 143 5.83 -3.97 -15.67
N SER A 144 5.25 -3.19 -16.58
CA SER A 144 4.48 -2.00 -16.23
C SER A 144 3.28 -2.35 -15.34
N VAL A 145 2.51 -3.39 -15.71
CA VAL A 145 1.38 -3.88 -14.91
C VAL A 145 1.86 -4.40 -13.55
N LEU A 146 2.98 -5.13 -13.50
CA LEU A 146 3.57 -5.62 -12.26
C LEU A 146 3.97 -4.45 -11.33
N SER A 147 4.64 -3.44 -11.87
CA SER A 147 5.05 -2.24 -11.12
C SER A 147 3.84 -1.43 -10.65
N ALA A 148 2.82 -1.24 -11.49
CA ALA A 148 1.57 -0.57 -11.13
C ALA A 148 0.86 -1.29 -9.97
N THR A 149 0.84 -2.61 -10.01
CA THR A 149 0.29 -3.44 -8.93
C THR A 149 1.08 -3.27 -7.63
N GLY A 150 2.42 -3.21 -7.72
CA GLY A 150 3.29 -2.87 -6.59
C GLY A 150 3.02 -1.48 -6.03
N CYS A 151 2.78 -0.48 -6.88
CA CYS A 151 2.42 0.88 -6.47
C CYS A 151 1.12 0.91 -5.66
N ILE A 152 0.11 0.11 -6.03
CA ILE A 152 -1.16 0.04 -5.30
C ILE A 152 -0.94 -0.51 -3.88
N TYR A 153 -0.17 -1.60 -3.74
CA TYR A 153 0.18 -2.15 -2.43
C TYR A 153 0.99 -1.15 -1.58
N PHE A 154 1.97 -0.50 -2.21
CA PHE A 154 2.81 0.47 -1.53
C PHE A 154 1.99 1.70 -1.07
N ALA A 155 1.09 2.20 -1.91
CA ALA A 155 0.19 3.30 -1.53
C ALA A 155 -0.80 2.90 -0.42
N ALA A 156 -1.28 1.64 -0.40
CA ALA A 156 -2.09 1.13 0.70
C ALA A 156 -1.28 1.05 2.01
N PHE A 157 -0.03 0.59 1.93
CA PHE A 157 0.89 0.53 3.07
C PHE A 157 1.21 1.92 3.63
N VAL A 158 1.58 2.88 2.78
CA VAL A 158 1.87 4.27 3.18
C VAL A 158 0.65 4.94 3.81
N ARG A 159 -0.56 4.72 3.27
CA ARG A 159 -1.80 5.22 3.87
C ARG A 159 -2.05 4.63 5.27
N GLN A 160 -1.81 3.33 5.45
CA GLN A 160 -1.96 2.71 6.77
C GLN A 160 -0.93 3.24 7.78
N LEU A 161 0.32 3.42 7.34
CA LEU A 161 1.37 4.04 8.14
C LEU A 161 1.01 5.46 8.56
N MET A 162 0.54 6.30 7.64
CA MET A 162 0.04 7.65 7.95
C MET A 162 -1.04 7.63 9.02
N ARG A 163 -2.04 6.74 8.88
CA ARG A 163 -3.14 6.61 9.86
C ARG A 163 -2.66 6.15 11.23
N SER A 164 -1.79 5.14 11.28
CA SER A 164 -1.21 4.62 12.53
C SER A 164 -0.36 5.70 13.21
N TYR A 165 0.46 6.42 12.45
CA TYR A 165 1.29 7.52 12.96
C TYR A 165 0.45 8.69 13.50
N SER A 166 -0.54 9.15 12.73
CA SER A 166 -1.45 10.21 13.16
C SER A 166 -2.16 9.85 14.45
N ARG A 167 -2.58 8.59 14.63
CA ARG A 167 -3.22 8.12 15.85
C ARG A 167 -2.24 8.01 17.01
N PHE A 168 -0.99 7.60 16.78
CA PHE A 168 0.08 7.65 17.79
C PHE A 168 0.32 9.09 18.27
N HIS A 169 0.38 10.04 17.34
CA HIS A 169 0.53 11.46 17.66
C HIS A 169 -0.68 11.99 18.46
N GLN A 170 -1.92 11.66 18.05
CA GLN A 170 -3.12 12.00 18.81
C GLN A 170 -3.14 11.38 20.22
N LYS A 171 -2.74 10.11 20.36
CA LYS A 171 -2.63 9.43 21.67
C LYS A 171 -1.62 10.10 22.58
N THR A 172 -0.44 10.42 22.06
CA THR A 172 0.62 11.03 22.88
C THR A 172 0.22 12.44 23.33
N ILE A 173 -0.47 13.20 22.48
CA ILE A 173 -1.11 14.48 22.88
C ILE A 173 -2.23 14.26 23.90
N ALA A 174 -3.11 13.29 23.68
CA ALA A 174 -4.22 12.98 24.60
C ALA A 174 -3.70 12.62 26.00
N VAL A 175 -2.72 11.70 26.08
CA VAL A 175 -2.03 11.34 27.32
C VAL A 175 -1.39 12.56 27.98
N ALA A 176 -0.65 13.38 27.22
CA ALA A 176 -0.04 14.60 27.77
C ALA A 176 -1.09 15.62 28.24
N SER A 177 -2.27 15.65 27.63
CA SER A 177 -3.40 16.51 28.03
C SER A 177 -4.22 15.96 29.20
N GLY A 178 -4.01 14.70 29.61
CA GLY A 178 -4.78 14.03 30.66
C GLY A 178 -6.12 13.46 30.18
N ARG A 179 -6.30 13.31 28.87
CA ARG A 179 -7.46 12.67 28.22
C ARG A 179 -7.20 11.19 27.97
N VAL A 180 -8.25 10.37 27.87
CA VAL A 180 -8.14 8.93 27.62
C VAL A 180 -7.44 8.66 26.28
N ALA A 181 -6.46 7.76 26.29
CA ALA A 181 -5.69 7.41 25.10
C ALA A 181 -6.51 6.50 24.18
N LEU A 182 -6.65 6.90 22.90
CA LEU A 182 -7.25 6.07 21.84
C LEU A 182 -6.56 4.69 21.76
N PRO A 183 -7.22 3.61 21.28
CA PRO A 183 -6.62 2.30 21.08
C PRO A 183 -5.60 2.28 19.91
N SER A 184 -4.60 1.38 19.95
CA SER A 184 -3.49 1.37 18.97
C SER A 184 -3.86 0.59 17.73
N LEU A 185 -3.80 1.24 16.57
CA LEU A 185 -3.99 0.60 15.27
C LEU A 185 -2.79 -0.26 14.88
N GLY A 186 -3.08 -1.44 14.34
CA GLY A 186 -2.07 -2.30 13.73
C GLY A 186 -1.44 -1.65 12.49
N ILE A 187 -0.15 -1.93 12.28
CA ILE A 187 0.67 -1.42 11.17
C ILE A 187 0.31 -2.12 9.84
N TYR A 188 -0.44 -3.23 9.88
CA TYR A 188 -0.77 -4.01 8.70
C TYR A 188 -1.88 -3.37 7.86
N PRO A 189 -1.66 -3.17 6.53
CA PRO A 189 -2.69 -2.63 5.65
C PRO A 189 -3.86 -3.62 5.54
N GLN A 190 -5.04 -3.21 6.02
CA GLN A 190 -6.25 -4.03 5.94
C GLN A 190 -6.97 -3.76 4.62
N ILE A 191 -6.54 -4.46 3.57
CA ILE A 191 -7.22 -4.45 2.26
C ILE A 191 -8.35 -5.49 2.28
N GLN A 192 -9.51 -5.15 1.73
CA GLN A 192 -10.62 -6.09 1.57
C GLN A 192 -10.14 -7.37 0.86
N ALA A 193 -10.46 -8.54 1.42
CA ALA A 193 -9.93 -9.83 0.95
C ALA A 193 -10.17 -10.10 -0.54
N LYS A 194 -11.34 -9.71 -1.07
CA LYS A 194 -11.69 -9.86 -2.49
C LYS A 194 -10.75 -9.06 -3.42
N ILE A 195 -10.43 -7.83 -3.04
CA ILE A 195 -9.53 -6.95 -3.80
C ILE A 195 -8.10 -7.51 -3.72
N ASN A 196 -7.65 -7.89 -2.52
CA ASN A 196 -6.31 -8.45 -2.32
C ASN A 196 -6.08 -9.72 -3.16
N ARG A 197 -7.09 -10.62 -3.23
CA ARG A 197 -7.02 -11.81 -4.09
C ARG A 197 -6.84 -11.44 -5.57
N ARG A 198 -7.64 -10.50 -6.09
CA ARG A 198 -7.54 -10.07 -7.49
C ARG A 198 -6.18 -9.46 -7.82
N ILE A 199 -5.71 -8.54 -6.98
CA ILE A 199 -4.41 -7.87 -7.16
C ILE A 199 -3.27 -8.89 -7.12
N ARG A 200 -3.31 -9.86 -6.18
CA ARG A 200 -2.34 -10.96 -6.12
C ARG A 200 -2.35 -11.83 -7.37
N THR A 201 -3.54 -12.20 -7.85
CA THR A 201 -3.65 -12.99 -9.09
C THR A 201 -3.06 -12.22 -10.27
N VAL A 202 -3.38 -10.93 -10.43
CA VAL A 202 -2.82 -10.08 -11.48
C VAL A 202 -1.29 -10.02 -11.37
N ALA A 203 -0.73 -9.79 -10.17
CA ALA A 203 0.72 -9.77 -9.96
C ALA A 203 1.38 -11.09 -10.36
N LEU A 204 0.79 -12.23 -9.99
CA LEU A 204 1.31 -13.56 -10.32
C LEU A 204 1.24 -13.86 -11.82
N PHE A 205 0.16 -13.45 -12.50
CA PHE A 205 0.09 -13.56 -13.96
C PHE A 205 1.11 -12.65 -14.64
N SER A 206 1.23 -11.40 -14.20
CA SER A 206 2.16 -10.43 -14.78
C SER A 206 3.61 -10.83 -14.60
N ILE A 207 4.01 -11.39 -13.45
CA ILE A 207 5.40 -11.85 -13.25
C ILE A 207 5.73 -13.07 -14.13
N VAL A 208 4.81 -14.03 -14.26
CA VAL A 208 5.00 -15.19 -15.15
C VAL A 208 5.08 -14.72 -16.60
N LEU A 209 4.15 -13.84 -17.03
CA LEU A 209 4.15 -13.30 -18.38
C LEU A 209 5.44 -12.50 -18.67
N PHE A 210 5.87 -11.64 -17.75
CA PHE A 210 7.09 -10.86 -17.88
C PHE A 210 8.32 -11.77 -18.06
N THR A 211 8.51 -12.71 -17.14
CA THR A 211 9.69 -13.60 -17.15
C THR A 211 9.72 -14.49 -18.39
N THR A 212 8.59 -15.08 -18.77
CA THR A 212 8.49 -15.93 -19.97
C THR A 212 8.73 -15.16 -21.25
N CYS A 213 8.08 -14.01 -21.44
CA CYS A 213 8.28 -13.17 -22.63
C CYS A 213 9.69 -12.58 -22.68
N LEU A 214 10.28 -12.18 -21.56
CA LEU A 214 11.65 -11.64 -21.53
C LEU A 214 12.66 -12.71 -22.00
N VAL A 215 12.58 -13.92 -21.44
CA VAL A 215 13.46 -15.04 -21.83
C VAL A 215 13.25 -15.40 -23.30
N LEU A 216 12.00 -15.49 -23.75
CA LEU A 216 11.68 -15.77 -25.15
C LEU A 216 12.23 -14.69 -26.09
N GLY A 217 12.08 -13.41 -25.74
CA GLY A 217 12.59 -12.28 -26.51
C GLY A 217 14.12 -12.32 -26.63
N MET A 218 14.82 -12.68 -25.56
CA MET A 218 16.28 -12.86 -25.58
C MET A 218 16.70 -14.01 -26.49
N ILE A 219 16.03 -15.17 -26.40
CA ILE A 219 16.33 -16.34 -27.25
C ILE A 219 16.09 -16.02 -28.73
N ILE A 220 14.97 -15.39 -29.07
CA ILE A 220 14.67 -14.98 -30.45
C ILE A 220 15.72 -13.99 -30.96
N SER A 221 16.16 -13.05 -30.11
CA SER A 221 17.21 -12.08 -30.46
C SER A 221 18.54 -12.76 -30.75
N MET A 222 18.93 -13.76 -29.96
CA MET A 222 20.14 -14.56 -30.19
C MET A 222 20.07 -15.37 -31.48
N ILE A 223 18.92 -16.00 -31.76
CA ILE A 223 18.74 -16.80 -33.00
C ILE A 223 18.80 -15.91 -34.24
N LEU A 224 18.15 -14.74 -34.22
CA LEU A 224 18.09 -13.85 -35.38
C LEU A 224 19.39 -13.09 -35.64
N SER A 225 20.17 -12.79 -34.59
CA SER A 225 21.49 -12.17 -34.75
C SER A 225 22.59 -13.17 -35.07
N GLY A 226 22.38 -14.47 -34.78
CA GLY A 226 23.41 -15.49 -34.90
C GLY A 226 24.51 -15.41 -33.84
N SER A 227 24.36 -14.55 -32.83
CA SER A 227 25.35 -14.36 -31.75
C SER A 227 24.67 -14.28 -30.38
N LEU A 228 25.41 -14.61 -29.32
CA LEU A 228 24.93 -14.41 -27.95
C LEU A 228 24.81 -12.91 -27.60
N GLU A 229 25.67 -12.10 -28.21
CA GLU A 229 25.73 -10.65 -28.04
C GLU A 229 25.00 -9.93 -29.18
N PHE A 230 23.70 -10.20 -29.31
CA PHE A 230 22.87 -9.69 -30.40
C PHE A 230 22.90 -8.16 -30.52
N TRP A 231 23.09 -7.44 -29.40
CA TRP A 231 23.20 -5.98 -29.36
C TRP A 231 24.43 -5.45 -30.10
N HIS A 232 25.54 -6.20 -30.12
CA HIS A 232 26.71 -5.85 -30.92
C HIS A 232 26.46 -6.16 -32.39
N ALA A 233 25.84 -7.31 -32.70
CA ALA A 233 25.49 -7.68 -34.07
C ALA A 233 24.51 -6.69 -34.74
N TRP A 234 23.63 -6.08 -33.96
CA TRP A 234 22.70 -5.05 -34.43
C TRP A 234 23.23 -3.61 -34.32
N GLY A 235 24.48 -3.42 -33.89
CA GLY A 235 25.12 -2.11 -33.85
C GLY A 235 24.50 -1.12 -32.87
N TRP A 236 23.89 -1.59 -31.77
CA TRP A 236 23.17 -0.72 -30.81
C TRP A 236 24.05 0.35 -30.17
N PHE A 237 25.36 0.14 -30.14
CA PHE A 237 26.34 1.02 -29.53
C PHE A 237 27.24 1.73 -30.56
N GLY A 238 26.84 1.77 -31.84
CA GLY A 238 27.57 2.49 -32.88
C GLY A 238 28.85 1.79 -33.37
N TYR A 239 28.98 0.48 -33.14
CA TYR A 239 30.04 -0.32 -33.77
C TYR A 239 29.70 -0.55 -35.25
N GLU A 240 30.67 -0.39 -36.15
CA GLU A 240 30.49 -0.74 -37.57
C GLU A 240 30.21 -2.24 -37.70
N ILE A 241 29.16 -2.57 -38.44
CA ILE A 241 28.82 -3.95 -38.80
C ILE A 241 29.90 -4.40 -39.79
N VAL A 242 30.89 -5.15 -39.32
CA VAL A 242 31.87 -5.78 -40.20
C VAL A 242 31.11 -6.86 -40.99
N ASN A 243 30.78 -6.53 -42.24
CA ASN A 243 30.21 -7.45 -43.22
C ASN A 243 31.14 -8.63 -43.48
#